data_AF-A0A5N6NHQ2-F1
#
_entry.id   AF-A0A5N6NHQ2-F1
#
_cell.length_a   1.000
_cell.length_b   1.000
_cell.length_c   1.000
_cell.angle_alpha   90.00
_cell.angle_beta   90.00
_cell.angle_gamma   90.00
#
_symmetry.space_group_name_H-M   'P 1'
#
loop_
_entity.id
_entity.type
_entity.pdbx_description
1 polymer ?
#
loop_
_entity_poly.entity_id
_entity_poly.type
_entity_poly.pdbx_seq_one_letter_code
_entity_poly.pdbx_strand_id
1 'polypeptide(L)'
;MASVGKSLVQTLRRYIKKPWEITGPCADPEYKSALPLAVDYRPFCPATEPAKAIVPTSDPETVFDIKYFSRDQRRNRPPIRRTVLKKDDVVKAMKEKTFDIADFPPVYLTKAVEEDYNACGGGYVNFAVGIKSVCKIRVLKSTPRHGRPQVPDLMHLPAKGARCTRAFTFARFDHFLSCRR
;
A
#
# COMPACT_ATOMS: atom_id res chain seq x y z
N MET A 1 -2.18 -68.70 4.11
CA MET A 1 -1.35 -67.63 4.70
C MET A 1 -1.17 -66.36 3.84
N ALA A 2 -1.78 -66.24 2.64
CA ALA A 2 -1.60 -65.06 1.77
C ALA A 2 -2.50 -63.84 2.09
N SER A 3 -3.51 -64.00 2.95
CA SER A 3 -4.46 -62.93 3.34
C SER A 3 -3.90 -62.01 4.44
N VAL A 4 -3.08 -62.55 5.35
CA VAL A 4 -2.49 -61.81 6.48
C VAL A 4 -1.43 -60.82 5.99
N GLY A 5 -0.58 -61.20 5.02
CA GLY A 5 0.44 -60.31 4.45
C GLY A 5 -0.13 -59.11 3.68
N LYS A 6 -1.28 -59.29 3.00
CA LYS A 6 -1.98 -58.18 2.32
C LYS A 6 -2.51 -57.15 3.32
N SER A 7 -2.98 -57.60 4.49
CA SER A 7 -3.46 -56.70 5.55
C SER A 7 -2.34 -55.87 6.17
N LEU A 8 -1.13 -56.43 6.33
CA LEU A 8 0.05 -55.73 6.87
C LEU A 8 0.65 -54.71 5.88
N VAL A 9 0.66 -55.02 4.59
CA VAL A 9 1.07 -54.04 3.55
C VAL A 9 0.04 -52.92 3.44
N GLN A 10 -1.24 -53.23 3.62
CA GLN A 10 -2.32 -52.24 3.60
C GLN A 10 -2.31 -51.33 4.84
N THR A 11 -1.87 -51.83 6.01
CA THR A 11 -1.63 -50.98 7.19
C THR A 11 -0.37 -50.13 7.03
N LEU A 12 0.73 -50.67 6.51
CA LEU A 12 1.96 -49.90 6.22
C LEU A 12 1.73 -48.77 5.21
N ARG A 13 0.93 -49.01 4.16
CA ARG A 13 0.54 -47.97 3.18
C ARG A 13 -0.29 -46.83 3.79
N ARG A 14 -0.93 -47.02 4.94
CA ARG A 14 -1.65 -45.94 5.66
C ARG A 14 -0.69 -45.00 6.41
N TYR A 15 0.53 -45.45 6.71
CA TYR A 15 1.57 -44.62 7.35
C TYR A 15 2.45 -43.87 6.36
N ILE A 16 2.32 -44.17 5.06
CA ILE A 16 2.98 -43.41 3.99
C ILE A 16 2.10 -42.20 3.69
N LYS A 17 2.57 -41.01 4.09
CA LYS A 17 1.95 -39.73 3.73
C LYS A 17 1.76 -39.64 2.23
N LYS A 18 0.76 -38.89 1.77
CA LYS A 18 0.62 -38.69 0.32
C LYS A 18 1.91 -38.04 -0.20
N PRO A 19 2.38 -38.39 -1.40
CA PRO A 19 3.72 -37.98 -1.83
C PRO A 19 3.88 -36.44 -1.91
N TRP A 20 2.79 -35.70 -2.10
CA TRP A 20 2.74 -34.23 -2.09
C TRP A 20 2.57 -33.59 -0.70
N GLU A 21 2.50 -34.39 0.38
CA GLU A 21 2.45 -33.94 1.78
C GLU A 21 3.83 -34.05 2.48
N ILE A 22 4.87 -34.41 1.72
CA ILE A 22 6.24 -34.58 2.22
C ILE A 22 7.02 -33.26 2.13
N THR A 23 6.89 -32.54 1.02
CA THR A 23 7.54 -31.24 0.79
C THR A 23 6.63 -30.29 0.02
N GLY A 24 6.84 -28.99 0.21
CA GLY A 24 6.07 -27.93 -0.44
C GLY A 24 4.94 -27.39 0.45
N PRO A 25 4.11 -26.46 -0.08
CA PRO A 25 3.12 -25.73 0.71
C PRO A 25 2.12 -26.63 1.45
N CYS A 26 1.77 -27.79 0.88
CA CYS A 26 0.83 -28.73 1.49
C CYS A 26 1.42 -29.51 2.68
N ALA A 27 2.72 -29.39 2.95
CA ALA A 27 3.41 -29.99 4.10
C ALA A 27 3.52 -29.02 5.30
N ASP A 28 3.26 -27.72 5.09
CA ASP A 28 3.37 -26.71 6.13
C ASP A 28 2.15 -26.74 7.07
N PRO A 29 2.35 -26.64 8.40
CA PRO A 29 1.25 -26.71 9.38
C PRO A 29 0.24 -25.57 9.27
N GLU A 30 0.60 -24.49 8.60
CA GLU A 30 -0.24 -23.29 8.41
C GLU A 30 -1.06 -23.34 7.14
N TYR A 31 -0.79 -24.31 6.26
CA TYR A 31 -1.50 -24.47 5.02
C TYR A 31 -2.95 -24.89 5.27
N LYS A 32 -3.89 -24.09 4.75
CA LYS A 32 -5.32 -24.37 4.80
C LYS A 32 -5.85 -24.57 3.38
N SER A 33 -6.71 -25.57 3.20
CA SER A 33 -7.38 -25.80 1.92
C SER A 33 -8.34 -24.66 1.59
N ALA A 34 -8.36 -24.23 0.32
CA ALA A 34 -9.15 -23.09 -0.13
C ALA A 34 -10.68 -23.32 -0.16
N LEU A 35 -11.14 -24.56 0.03
CA LEU A 35 -12.54 -24.94 -0.06
C LEU A 35 -13.16 -24.98 1.34
N PRO A 36 -13.82 -23.91 1.80
CA PRO A 36 -14.59 -23.97 3.03
C PRO A 36 -15.81 -24.87 2.84
N LEU A 37 -16.29 -25.48 3.93
CA LEU A 37 -17.56 -26.18 3.91
C LEU A 37 -18.69 -25.17 3.69
N ALA A 38 -19.74 -25.59 2.97
CA ALA A 38 -20.89 -24.73 2.67
C ALA A 38 -21.58 -24.21 3.93
N VAL A 39 -21.57 -25.01 5.01
CA VAL A 39 -22.11 -24.66 6.34
C VAL A 39 -21.30 -23.56 7.02
N ASP A 40 -19.97 -23.57 6.85
CA ASP A 40 -19.05 -22.68 7.58
C ASP A 40 -18.88 -21.31 6.91
N TYR A 41 -18.90 -21.26 5.57
CA TYR A 41 -18.65 -20.01 4.83
C TYR A 41 -19.82 -19.03 4.93
N ARG A 42 -21.05 -19.53 4.86
CA ARG A 42 -22.25 -18.69 4.75
C ARG A 42 -23.47 -19.40 5.38
N PRO A 43 -23.54 -19.47 6.71
CA PRO A 43 -24.65 -20.11 7.41
C PRO A 43 -25.99 -19.39 7.16
N PHE A 44 -25.96 -18.08 6.94
CA PHE A 44 -27.14 -17.26 6.66
C PHE A 44 -27.10 -16.68 5.24
N CYS A 45 -28.21 -16.79 4.53
CA CYS A 45 -28.40 -16.09 3.25
C CYS A 45 -28.30 -14.56 3.45
N PRO A 46 -27.86 -13.79 2.45
CA PRO A 46 -27.64 -12.35 2.61
C PRO A 46 -28.95 -11.60 2.84
N ALA A 47 -30.06 -12.13 2.30
CA ALA A 47 -31.39 -11.59 2.48
C ALA A 47 -32.05 -12.06 3.79
N THR A 48 -31.43 -12.99 4.52
CA THR A 48 -31.92 -13.55 5.78
C THR A 48 -30.93 -13.23 6.87
N GLU A 49 -30.87 -11.95 7.23
CA GLU A 49 -29.96 -11.47 8.26
C GLU A 49 -30.43 -11.92 9.65
N PRO A 50 -29.53 -12.41 10.52
CA PRO A 50 -29.90 -12.83 11.87
C PRO A 50 -30.25 -11.64 12.79
N ALA A 51 -29.83 -10.44 12.43
CA ALA A 51 -30.06 -9.22 13.18
C ALA A 51 -30.41 -8.07 12.24
N LYS A 52 -31.26 -7.15 12.71
CA LYS A 52 -31.60 -5.94 11.97
C LYS A 52 -30.44 -4.94 12.06
N ALA A 53 -29.78 -4.66 10.94
CA ALA A 53 -28.76 -3.63 10.88
C ALA A 53 -29.36 -2.22 11.02
N ILE A 54 -28.79 -1.40 11.90
CA ILE A 54 -29.10 0.04 12.02
C ILE A 54 -27.87 0.79 11.53
N VAL A 55 -27.92 1.31 10.30
CA VAL A 55 -26.82 2.07 9.70
C VAL A 55 -26.99 3.56 10.05
N PRO A 56 -26.06 4.16 10.83
CA PRO A 56 -26.17 5.58 11.18
C PRO A 56 -25.98 6.44 9.93
N THR A 57 -26.87 7.40 9.73
CA THR A 57 -26.82 8.33 8.58
C THR A 57 -26.20 9.68 8.93
N SER A 58 -26.36 10.13 10.17
CA SER A 58 -25.92 11.44 10.65
C SER A 58 -25.38 11.33 12.06
N ASP A 59 -24.40 12.18 12.39
CA ASP A 59 -23.89 12.31 13.75
C ASP A 59 -24.98 12.88 14.67
N PRO A 60 -25.09 12.39 15.92
CA PRO A 60 -26.17 12.74 16.84
C PRO A 60 -26.26 14.24 17.14
N GLU A 61 -25.13 14.94 17.13
CA GLU A 61 -25.04 16.39 17.34
C GLU A 61 -25.81 17.18 16.25
N THR A 62 -25.85 16.64 15.02
CA THR A 62 -26.45 17.32 13.86
C THR A 62 -27.90 16.94 13.59
N VAL A 63 -28.45 16.00 14.37
CA VAL A 63 -29.86 15.57 14.26
C VAL A 63 -30.79 16.67 14.76
N PHE A 64 -30.45 17.29 15.90
CA PHE A 64 -31.26 18.35 16.50
C PHE A 64 -30.75 19.75 16.18
N ASP A 65 -29.43 19.98 16.12
CA ASP A 65 -28.88 21.25 15.64
C ASP A 65 -28.67 21.22 14.12
N ILE A 66 -29.74 21.53 13.39
CA ILE A 66 -29.82 21.40 11.92
C ILE A 66 -29.22 22.58 11.14
N LYS A 67 -28.46 23.46 11.80
CA LYS A 67 -27.86 24.64 11.14
C LYS A 67 -26.94 24.20 10.01
N TYR A 68 -27.34 24.50 8.78
CA TYR A 68 -26.61 24.06 7.60
C TYR A 68 -25.38 24.93 7.30
N PHE A 69 -25.45 26.25 7.51
CA PHE A 69 -24.40 27.18 7.09
C PHE A 69 -23.05 26.96 7.81
N SER A 70 -23.07 26.50 9.06
CA SER A 70 -21.87 26.13 9.81
C SER A 70 -21.26 24.80 9.33
N ARG A 71 -22.09 23.88 8.84
CA ARG A 71 -21.70 22.57 8.31
C ARG A 71 -21.29 22.60 6.83
N ASP A 72 -21.65 23.64 6.09
CA ASP A 72 -21.42 23.76 4.64
C ASP A 72 -19.93 23.96 4.31
N GLN A 73 -19.19 22.86 4.19
CA GLN A 73 -17.78 22.85 3.78
C GLN A 73 -17.58 23.19 2.29
N ARG A 74 -18.64 23.11 1.47
CA ARG A 74 -18.53 23.32 0.02
C ARG A 74 -18.45 24.80 -0.32
N ARG A 75 -19.25 25.62 0.36
CA ARG A 75 -19.32 27.08 0.13
C ARG A 75 -18.45 27.87 1.09
N ASN A 76 -18.17 27.34 2.29
CA ASN A 76 -17.28 27.97 3.28
C ASN A 76 -15.80 27.84 2.92
N ARG A 77 -15.46 28.21 1.68
CA ARG A 77 -14.09 28.31 1.19
C ARG A 77 -13.72 29.78 1.07
N PRO A 78 -12.47 30.16 1.37
CA PRO A 78 -12.04 31.54 1.20
C PRO A 78 -12.22 31.97 -0.27
N PRO A 79 -12.65 33.23 -0.52
CA PRO A 79 -12.80 33.74 -1.87
C PRO A 79 -11.45 33.79 -2.60
N ILE A 80 -11.47 33.60 -3.91
CA ILE A 80 -10.26 33.63 -4.75
C ILE A 80 -9.69 35.05 -4.76
N ARG A 81 -8.47 35.22 -4.24
CA ARG A 81 -7.73 36.48 -4.29
C ARG A 81 -6.84 36.50 -5.53
N ARG A 82 -7.05 37.46 -6.43
CA ARG A 82 -6.23 37.66 -7.64
C ARG A 82 -5.50 39.00 -7.53
N THR A 83 -4.19 38.97 -7.59
CA THR A 83 -3.32 40.16 -7.61
C THR A 83 -2.51 40.16 -8.90
N VAL A 84 -2.34 41.33 -9.51
CA VAL A 84 -1.51 41.51 -10.70
C VAL A 84 -0.14 41.97 -10.26
N LEU A 85 0.89 41.19 -10.58
CA LEU A 85 2.28 41.56 -10.31
C LEU A 85 2.88 42.28 -11.52
N LYS A 86 3.39 43.49 -11.33
CA LYS A 86 4.12 44.24 -12.36
C LYS A 86 5.61 43.91 -12.30
N LYS A 87 6.35 44.36 -13.33
CA LYS A 87 7.81 44.19 -13.39
C LYS A 87 8.51 44.76 -12.14
N ASP A 88 8.07 45.92 -11.67
CA ASP A 88 8.67 46.59 -10.52
C ASP A 88 8.54 45.78 -9.23
N ASP A 89 7.37 45.15 -9.01
CA ASP A 89 7.10 44.29 -7.85
C ASP A 89 7.99 43.05 -7.86
N VAL A 90 8.22 42.47 -9.05
CA VAL A 90 9.08 41.30 -9.22
C VAL A 90 10.55 41.66 -8.97
N VAL A 91 11.02 42.78 -9.53
CA VAL A 91 12.41 43.25 -9.31
C VAL A 91 12.67 43.53 -7.83
N LYS A 92 11.69 44.11 -7.12
CA LYS A 92 11.75 44.30 -5.67
C LYS A 92 11.83 42.97 -4.93
N ALA A 93 10.94 42.02 -5.24
CA ALA A 93 10.94 40.70 -4.62
C ALA A 93 12.23 39.90 -4.90
N MET A 94 12.90 40.11 -6.04
CA MET A 94 14.19 39.47 -6.33
C MET A 94 15.34 40.07 -5.51
N LYS A 95 15.30 41.37 -5.22
CA LYS A 95 16.31 42.04 -4.38
C LYS A 95 16.16 41.68 -2.90
N GLU A 96 14.94 41.41 -2.45
CA GLU A 96 14.64 41.09 -1.05
C GLU A 96 14.84 39.61 -0.69
N LYS A 97 14.79 38.70 -1.68
CA LYS A 97 14.91 37.25 -1.43
C LYS A 97 16.38 36.82 -1.30
N THR A 98 16.72 36.27 -0.16
CA THR A 98 17.96 35.50 0.09
C THR A 98 17.59 34.05 0.40
N PHE A 99 18.36 33.08 -0.10
CA PHE A 99 18.09 31.67 0.16
C PHE A 99 18.96 31.13 1.29
N ASP A 100 18.31 30.60 2.31
CA ASP A 100 18.93 29.74 3.33
C ASP A 100 18.63 28.26 3.03
N ILE A 101 19.33 27.34 3.71
CA ILE A 101 19.19 25.89 3.55
C ILE A 101 17.75 25.43 3.81
N ALA A 102 17.02 26.10 4.70
CA ALA A 102 15.64 25.78 5.06
C ALA A 102 14.60 26.22 4.00
N ASP A 103 14.96 27.12 3.08
CA ASP A 103 14.05 27.60 2.03
C ASP A 103 13.88 26.60 0.87
N PHE A 104 14.75 25.59 0.81
CA PHE A 104 14.66 24.54 -0.20
C PHE A 104 13.57 23.53 0.18
N PRO A 105 12.73 23.10 -0.78
CA PRO A 105 11.69 22.12 -0.51
C PRO A 105 12.32 20.82 0.00
N PRO A 106 11.76 20.20 1.05
CA PRO A 106 12.33 19.00 1.63
C PRO A 106 12.29 17.86 0.60
N VAL A 107 13.43 17.20 0.42
CA VAL A 107 13.52 16.05 -0.47
C VAL A 107 12.82 14.85 0.17
N TYR A 108 11.92 14.23 -0.57
CA TYR A 108 11.33 12.95 -0.16
C TYR A 108 12.35 11.82 -0.35
N LEU A 109 13.19 11.58 0.66
CA LEU A 109 14.21 10.53 0.64
C LEU A 109 13.59 9.17 0.96
N THR A 110 13.55 8.28 -0.02
CA THR A 110 13.26 6.86 0.20
C THR A 110 14.51 6.15 0.70
N LYS A 111 14.43 5.50 1.85
CA LYS A 111 15.53 4.69 2.38
C LYS A 111 15.62 3.38 1.61
N ALA A 112 16.83 2.94 1.28
CA ALA A 112 17.05 1.55 0.92
C ALA A 112 16.85 0.72 2.20
N VAL A 113 15.83 -0.14 2.21
CA VAL A 113 15.51 -1.04 3.31
C VAL A 113 15.66 -2.46 2.78
N GLU A 114 16.39 -3.29 3.52
CA GLU A 114 16.40 -4.73 3.30
C GLU A 114 15.14 -5.29 3.98
N GLU A 115 14.22 -5.79 3.16
CA GLU A 115 12.95 -6.33 3.63
C GLU A 115 13.11 -7.83 3.90
N ASP A 116 12.63 -8.27 5.06
CA ASP A 116 12.62 -9.67 5.46
C ASP A 116 11.17 -10.16 5.60
N TYR A 117 10.93 -11.38 5.13
CA TYR A 117 9.61 -11.94 4.85
C TYR A 117 8.71 -12.03 6.10
N ASN A 118 9.28 -12.31 7.27
CA ASN A 118 8.53 -12.50 8.52
C ASN A 118 8.82 -11.44 9.60
N ALA A 119 9.51 -10.34 9.25
CA ALA A 119 10.03 -9.40 10.25
C ALA A 119 8.96 -8.57 10.98
N CYS A 120 7.78 -8.35 10.38
CA CYS A 120 6.68 -7.62 11.01
C CYS A 120 5.58 -8.59 11.48
N GLY A 121 5.34 -8.64 12.80
CA GLY A 121 4.26 -9.47 13.37
C GLY A 121 4.40 -10.97 13.11
N GLY A 122 5.62 -11.45 12.79
CA GLY A 122 5.90 -12.84 12.47
C GLY A 122 5.33 -13.31 11.12
N GLY A 123 4.87 -12.41 10.25
CA GLY A 123 4.27 -12.75 8.96
C GLY A 123 2.74 -12.95 8.97
N TYR A 124 2.06 -12.87 10.13
CA TYR A 124 0.60 -13.13 10.24
C TYR A 124 -0.27 -11.89 10.32
N VAL A 125 0.32 -10.70 10.39
CA VAL A 125 -0.42 -9.44 10.48
C VAL A 125 -0.21 -8.63 9.22
N ASN A 126 -1.20 -8.65 8.34
CA ASN A 126 -1.34 -7.61 7.35
C ASN A 126 -2.07 -6.45 8.01
N PHE A 127 -1.32 -5.46 8.51
CA PHE A 127 -1.91 -4.13 8.64
C PHE A 127 -2.27 -3.70 7.21
N ALA A 128 -3.55 -3.82 6.86
CA ALA A 128 -4.16 -3.22 5.70
C ALA A 128 -4.18 -1.69 5.87
N VAL A 129 -3.00 -1.10 6.00
CA VAL A 129 -2.74 0.32 5.86
C VAL A 129 -1.43 0.35 5.10
N GLY A 130 -1.47 0.80 3.85
CA GLY A 130 -0.26 1.05 3.11
C GLY A 130 0.71 1.86 3.98
N ILE A 131 1.98 1.44 3.93
CA ILE A 131 3.19 2.21 4.30
C ILE A 131 3.70 1.99 5.74
N LYS A 132 4.95 1.48 5.83
CA LYS A 132 5.94 1.62 6.92
C LYS A 132 5.69 0.83 8.22
N SER A 133 6.00 -0.47 8.26
CA SER A 133 6.49 -1.05 9.51
C SER A 133 7.97 -0.69 9.66
N VAL A 134 8.27 0.29 10.51
CA VAL A 134 9.63 0.65 10.90
C VAL A 134 10.21 -0.53 11.69
N CYS A 135 10.86 -1.45 10.98
CA CYS A 135 11.74 -2.42 11.60
C CYS A 135 12.96 -1.65 12.16
N LYS A 136 13.34 -1.98 13.38
CA LYS A 136 14.33 -1.28 14.20
C LYS A 136 15.66 -1.21 13.46
N ILE A 137 15.99 -0.04 12.90
CA ILE A 137 17.23 0.21 12.16
C ILE A 137 18.41 -0.01 13.11
N ARG A 138 19.10 -1.14 12.99
CA ARG A 138 20.45 -1.31 13.55
C ARG A 138 21.40 -0.53 12.65
N VAL A 139 21.74 0.68 13.07
CA VAL A 139 22.76 1.49 12.38
C VAL A 139 24.11 0.78 12.56
N LEU A 140 24.55 0.04 11.54
CA LEU A 140 25.92 -0.41 11.44
C LEU A 140 26.78 0.83 11.13
N LYS A 141 27.55 1.30 12.13
CA LYS A 141 28.56 2.34 11.96
C LYS A 141 29.59 1.87 10.93
N SER A 142 29.60 2.48 9.75
CA SER A 142 30.70 2.33 8.79
C SER A 142 31.94 3.04 9.34
N THR A 143 33.00 2.30 9.62
CA THR A 143 34.33 2.86 9.90
C THR A 143 34.93 3.49 8.63
N PRO A 144 35.71 4.58 8.74
CA PRO A 144 36.30 5.24 7.58
C PRO A 144 37.48 4.43 7.06
N ARG A 145 37.38 3.92 5.83
CA ARG A 145 38.55 3.35 5.12
C ARG A 145 39.37 4.50 4.52
N HIS A 146 40.56 4.69 5.06
CA HIS A 146 41.61 5.53 4.50
C HIS A 146 42.03 5.07 3.09
N GLY A 147 42.35 6.06 2.25
CA GLY A 147 43.22 5.89 1.08
C GLY A 147 42.49 5.70 -0.25
N ARG A 148 42.37 6.78 -1.03
CA ARG A 148 42.41 6.69 -2.49
C ARG A 148 43.48 7.65 -3.03
N PRO A 149 44.41 7.18 -3.88
CA PRO A 149 45.31 8.06 -4.61
C PRO A 149 44.57 8.76 -5.76
N GLN A 150 45.03 9.97 -6.08
CA GLN A 150 44.52 10.82 -7.15
C GLN A 150 44.76 10.18 -8.53
N VAL A 151 43.80 10.33 -9.44
CA VAL A 151 43.95 10.03 -10.88
C VAL A 151 43.65 11.32 -11.65
N PRO A 152 44.49 11.73 -12.62
CA PRO A 152 44.41 13.05 -13.23
C PRO A 152 43.41 13.14 -14.39
N ASP A 153 43.07 14.39 -14.69
CA ASP A 153 42.14 14.89 -15.70
C ASP A 153 42.24 14.25 -17.09
N LEU A 154 41.08 13.96 -17.69
CA LEU A 154 40.94 13.87 -19.15
C LEU A 154 39.52 14.28 -19.61
N MET A 155 39.43 15.52 -20.06
CA MET A 155 38.85 15.99 -21.35
C MET A 155 37.43 15.54 -21.80
N HIS A 156 36.64 16.59 -22.11
CA HIS A 156 35.68 16.75 -23.23
C HIS A 156 34.19 16.31 -23.11
N LEU A 157 33.35 17.35 -23.23
CA LEU A 157 31.89 17.52 -23.49
C LEU A 157 31.34 16.75 -24.74
N PRO A 158 30.04 16.85 -25.16
CA PRO A 158 28.75 17.12 -24.48
C PRO A 158 27.53 16.24 -24.93
N ALA A 159 26.43 16.34 -24.16
CA ALA A 159 24.99 16.42 -24.53
C ALA A 159 24.36 15.54 -25.65
N LYS A 160 23.37 14.70 -25.27
CA LYS A 160 22.05 14.44 -25.93
C LYS A 160 21.10 13.93 -24.81
N GLY A 161 19.88 14.37 -24.54
CA GLY A 161 18.84 14.94 -25.41
C GLY A 161 17.76 13.88 -25.70
N ALA A 162 16.89 13.54 -24.74
CA ALA A 162 15.67 12.77 -25.01
C ALA A 162 14.57 13.05 -23.98
N ARG A 163 13.63 13.92 -24.36
CA ARG A 163 12.27 13.98 -23.81
C ARG A 163 11.48 12.81 -24.40
N CYS A 164 10.73 12.08 -23.58
CA CYS A 164 9.64 11.24 -24.07
C CYS A 164 8.45 11.34 -23.10
N THR A 165 7.48 12.15 -23.52
CA THR A 165 6.14 12.26 -22.96
C THR A 165 5.34 11.00 -23.24
N ARG A 166 4.77 10.37 -22.21
CA ARG A 166 3.63 9.45 -22.38
C ARG A 166 2.57 9.75 -21.33
N ALA A 167 1.59 10.53 -21.75
CA ALA A 167 0.23 10.42 -21.25
C ALA A 167 -0.35 9.13 -21.85
N PHE A 168 -0.96 8.26 -21.03
CA PHE A 168 -1.99 7.35 -21.52
C PHE A 168 -3.09 7.18 -20.48
N THR A 169 -4.28 7.34 -21.02
CA THR A 169 -5.62 7.54 -20.46
C THR A 169 -6.18 6.34 -19.68
N PHE A 170 -6.90 6.66 -18.61
CA PHE A 170 -7.72 5.74 -17.82
C PHE A 170 -9.06 5.50 -18.55
N ALA A 171 -9.29 4.28 -19.04
CA ALA A 171 -10.56 3.90 -19.65
C ALA A 171 -11.57 3.55 -18.55
N ARG A 172 -12.67 4.30 -18.49
CA ARG A 172 -13.81 4.10 -17.60
C ARG A 172 -14.88 3.31 -18.37
N PHE A 173 -15.18 2.10 -17.92
CA PHE A 173 -16.30 1.31 -18.42
C PHE A 173 -17.55 1.72 -17.64
N ASP A 174 -18.39 2.56 -18.25
CA ASP A 174 -19.75 2.83 -17.77
C ASP A 174 -20.71 1.83 -18.42
N HIS A 175 -21.30 0.95 -17.62
CA HIS A 175 -22.40 0.09 -18.06
C HIS A 175 -23.71 0.85 -17.94
N PHE A 176 -24.19 1.29 -19.10
CA PHE A 176 -25.56 1.71 -19.38
C PHE A 176 -26.54 0.57 -19.02
N LEU A 177 -27.52 0.82 -18.16
CA LEU A 177 -28.75 0.05 -18.10
C LEU A 177 -29.94 1.00 -18.19
N SER A 178 -30.65 0.81 -19.29
CA SER A 178 -31.73 1.61 -19.85
C SER A 178 -33.00 1.50 -19.02
N CYS A 179 -33.62 2.65 -18.73
CA CYS A 179 -35.07 2.73 -18.57
C CYS A 179 -35.77 2.22 -19.84
N ARG A 180 -36.77 1.34 -19.71
CA ARG A 180 -37.97 1.31 -20.57
C ARG A 180 -39.06 0.43 -19.92
N ARG A 181 -40.14 1.13 -19.54
CA ARG A 181 -41.53 0.70 -19.28
C ARG A 181 -41.79 -0.33 -18.20
#